data_AF-A0A5C5Z504-F1
#
_entry.id   AF-A0A5C5Z504-F1
#
_cell.length_a   1.000
_cell.length_b   1.000
_cell.length_c   1.000
_cell.angle_alpha   90.00
_cell.angle_beta   90.00
_cell.angle_gamma   90.00
#
_symmetry.space_group_name_H-M   'P 1'
#
loop_
_entity.id
_entity.type
_entity.pdbx_description
1 polymer ?
#
loop_
_entity_poly.entity_id
_entity_poly.type
_entity_poly.pdbx_seq_one_letter_code
_entity_poly.pdbx_strand_id
1 'polypeptide(L)'
;MIRHIILSVALVTTLAGCFCNQNEADAGDPYAMTQVWQHNYAMDRPWHGGYYYQNSGQPTALIVPPTAHMRQTLSWGVSQNLMYPIHHQFGRSASSPGAAQRGSFRPTPNWPSHTDQFGVYYVRGPW
;
A
#
# COMPACT_ATOMS: atom_id res chain seq x y z
N MET A 1 27.84 -18.20 57.73
CA MET A 1 28.68 -17.77 56.58
C MET A 1 28.19 -18.36 55.24
N ILE A 2 27.89 -19.66 55.15
CA ILE A 2 27.39 -20.32 53.92
C ILE A 2 26.09 -19.72 53.36
N ARG A 3 25.14 -19.32 54.21
CA ARG A 3 23.84 -18.74 53.78
C ARG A 3 23.98 -17.40 53.04
N HIS A 4 24.99 -16.59 53.37
CA HIS A 4 25.24 -15.31 52.70
C HIS A 4 25.92 -15.50 51.35
N ILE A 5 26.74 -16.56 51.22
CA ILE A 5 27.39 -16.95 49.96
C ILE A 5 26.34 -17.48 48.96
N ILE A 6 25.37 -18.28 49.43
CA ILE A 6 24.29 -18.78 48.56
C ILE A 6 23.41 -17.62 48.06
N LEU A 7 23.11 -16.65 48.92
CA LEU A 7 22.30 -15.48 48.53
C LEU A 7 23.03 -14.57 47.54
N SER A 8 24.33 -14.35 47.68
CA SER A 8 25.10 -13.54 46.73
C SER A 8 25.27 -14.24 45.38
N VAL A 9 25.47 -15.55 45.36
CA VAL A 9 25.54 -16.32 44.09
C VAL A 9 24.19 -16.31 43.36
N ALA A 10 23.07 -16.43 44.08
CA ALA A 10 21.72 -16.34 43.50
C ALA A 10 21.41 -14.93 42.95
N LEU A 11 21.89 -13.89 43.62
CA LEU A 11 21.74 -12.50 43.16
C LEU A 11 22.59 -12.22 41.90
N VAL A 12 23.83 -12.72 41.85
CA VAL A 12 24.73 -12.51 40.71
C VAL A 12 24.24 -13.25 39.47
N THR A 13 23.66 -14.44 39.63
CA THR A 13 23.08 -15.21 38.51
C THR A 13 21.80 -14.61 37.95
N THR A 14 20.94 -14.04 38.81
CA THR A 14 19.73 -13.32 38.35
C THR A 14 20.07 -12.00 37.68
N LEU A 15 21.06 -11.24 38.19
CA LEU A 15 21.56 -10.04 37.53
C LEU A 15 22.21 -10.34 36.17
N ALA A 16 23.05 -11.37 36.07
CA ALA A 16 23.70 -11.74 34.81
C ALA A 16 22.69 -12.19 33.73
N GLY A 17 21.58 -12.82 34.12
CA GLY A 17 20.49 -13.17 33.21
C GLY A 17 19.70 -11.97 32.67
N CYS A 18 19.73 -10.81 33.35
CA CYS A 18 19.08 -9.58 32.86
C CYS A 18 19.93 -8.83 31.82
N PHE A 19 21.23 -9.15 31.68
CA PHE A 19 22.15 -8.49 30.74
C PHE A 19 22.51 -9.35 29.52
N CYS A 20 21.78 -10.43 29.25
CA CYS A 20 21.97 -11.17 28.01
C CYS A 20 21.58 -10.26 26.83
N ASN A 21 22.62 -9.79 26.11
CA ASN A 21 22.51 -8.99 24.89
C ASN A 21 21.46 -9.57 23.95
N GLN A 22 20.37 -8.85 23.79
CA GLN A 22 19.40 -9.11 22.75
C GLN A 22 20.09 -8.78 21.43
N ASN A 23 20.57 -9.80 20.73
CA ASN A 23 20.88 -9.67 19.31
C ASN A 23 19.55 -9.59 18.58
N GLU A 24 18.91 -8.42 18.66
CA GLU A 24 17.73 -8.11 17.87
C GLU A 24 18.18 -8.02 16.41
N ALA A 25 17.78 -9.00 15.60
CA ALA A 25 17.93 -8.90 14.16
C ALA A 25 16.94 -7.82 13.69
N ASP A 26 17.43 -6.59 13.54
CA ASP A 26 16.66 -5.50 12.94
C ASP A 26 16.49 -5.79 11.45
N ALA A 27 15.32 -6.30 11.08
CA ALA A 27 14.91 -6.42 9.69
C ALA A 27 14.43 -5.05 9.21
N GLY A 28 15.38 -4.12 9.04
CA GLY A 28 15.09 -2.79 8.53
C GLY A 28 14.48 -2.89 7.13
N ASP A 29 13.19 -2.58 6.99
CA ASP A 29 12.55 -2.40 5.69
C ASP A 29 12.72 -0.94 5.26
N PRO A 30 13.59 -0.64 4.26
CA PRO A 30 13.80 0.72 3.78
C PRO A 30 12.51 1.33 3.17
N TYR A 31 11.52 0.51 2.86
CA TYR A 31 10.22 0.93 2.33
C TYR A 31 9.11 1.00 3.38
N ALA A 32 9.38 0.68 4.66
CA ALA A 32 8.36 0.67 5.71
C ALA A 32 7.58 2.00 5.80
N MET A 33 8.30 3.13 5.81
CA MET A 33 7.69 4.46 5.81
C MET A 33 6.81 4.70 4.58
N THR A 34 7.27 4.28 3.41
CA THR A 34 6.47 4.41 2.18
C THR A 34 5.21 3.56 2.26
N GLN A 35 5.28 2.33 2.79
CA GLN A 35 4.10 1.48 2.97
C GLN A 35 3.09 2.12 3.92
N VAL A 36 3.54 2.73 5.02
CA VAL A 36 2.66 3.47 5.95
C VAL A 36 1.96 4.62 5.24
N TRP A 37 2.68 5.42 4.44
CA TRP A 37 2.06 6.53 3.70
C TRP A 37 1.05 6.04 2.65
N GLN A 38 1.38 4.96 1.95
CA GLN A 38 0.51 4.36 0.94
C GLN A 38 -0.76 3.79 1.59
N HIS A 39 -0.61 3.16 2.76
CA HIS A 39 -1.71 2.64 3.56
C HIS A 39 -2.63 3.77 4.03
N ASN A 40 -2.08 4.82 4.65
CA ASN A 40 -2.86 5.97 5.12
C ASN A 40 -3.59 6.67 3.96
N TYR A 41 -2.92 6.85 2.81
CA TYR A 41 -3.55 7.39 1.61
C TYR A 41 -4.75 6.54 1.17
N ALA A 42 -4.60 5.22 1.15
CA ALA A 42 -5.63 4.31 0.69
C ALA A 42 -6.86 4.26 1.61
N MET A 43 -6.70 4.55 2.91
CA MET A 43 -7.79 4.60 3.87
C MET A 43 -8.70 5.82 3.66
N ASP A 44 -8.13 6.97 3.30
CA ASP A 44 -8.87 8.24 3.24
C ASP A 44 -9.34 8.64 1.83
N ARG A 45 -8.87 7.94 0.79
CA ARG A 45 -9.12 8.31 -0.61
C ARG A 45 -9.71 7.16 -1.42
N PRO A 46 -10.56 7.47 -2.42
CA PRO A 46 -11.06 6.45 -3.33
C PRO A 46 -9.90 5.83 -4.13
N TRP A 47 -10.05 4.55 -4.49
CA TRP A 47 -9.10 3.83 -5.33
C TRP A 47 -9.15 4.23 -6.81
N HIS A 48 -10.22 4.92 -7.20
CA HIS A 48 -10.50 5.33 -8.57
C HIS A 48 -10.41 6.86 -8.74
N GLY A 49 -10.27 7.29 -9.99
CA GLY A 49 -10.46 8.68 -10.40
C GLY A 49 -11.92 9.01 -10.72
N GLY A 50 -12.13 10.12 -11.43
CA GLY A 50 -13.46 10.64 -11.75
C GLY A 50 -14.10 10.13 -13.05
N TYR A 51 -13.43 9.24 -13.80
CA TYR A 51 -13.94 8.71 -15.06
C TYR A 51 -14.40 7.26 -14.91
N TYR A 52 -15.41 6.88 -15.68
CA TYR A 52 -15.87 5.49 -15.75
C TYR A 52 -15.35 4.78 -17.00
N TYR A 53 -15.30 3.45 -16.94
CA TYR A 53 -14.99 2.63 -18.11
C TYR A 53 -16.25 2.44 -18.96
N GLN A 54 -16.15 2.77 -20.25
CA GLN A 54 -17.30 2.88 -21.16
C GLN A 54 -18.21 1.65 -21.18
N ASN A 55 -17.63 0.44 -21.06
CA ASN A 55 -18.39 -0.80 -21.16
C ASN A 55 -19.18 -1.13 -19.89
N SER A 56 -18.71 -0.69 -18.72
CA SER A 56 -19.34 -0.99 -17.43
C SER A 56 -20.14 0.18 -16.87
N GLY A 57 -19.89 1.41 -17.35
CA GLY A 57 -20.46 2.63 -16.77
C GLY A 57 -19.98 2.92 -15.35
N GLN A 58 -18.91 2.24 -14.92
CA GLN A 58 -18.29 2.37 -13.61
C GLN A 58 -16.75 2.40 -13.73
N PRO A 59 -16.03 3.03 -12.79
CA PRO A 59 -14.59 2.86 -12.69
C PRO A 59 -14.23 1.38 -12.61
N THR A 60 -13.21 0.97 -13.35
CA THR A 60 -12.79 -0.43 -13.43
C THR A 60 -11.38 -0.57 -12.86
N ALA A 61 -11.19 -1.51 -11.94
CA ALA A 61 -9.89 -1.81 -11.38
C ALA A 61 -9.09 -2.71 -12.33
N LEU A 62 -7.89 -2.25 -12.70
CA LEU A 62 -6.87 -3.08 -13.30
C LEU A 62 -5.98 -3.63 -12.18
N ILE A 63 -6.09 -4.93 -11.96
CA ILE A 63 -5.33 -5.60 -10.91
C ILE A 63 -3.90 -5.80 -11.39
N VAL A 64 -2.95 -5.31 -10.61
CA VAL A 64 -1.50 -5.51 -10.84
C VAL A 64 -0.86 -6.32 -9.73
N PRO A 65 0.32 -6.91 -9.98
CA PRO A 65 1.06 -7.62 -8.94
C PRO A 65 1.29 -6.75 -7.70
N PRO A 66 1.33 -7.35 -6.49
CA PRO A 66 1.54 -6.61 -5.24
C PRO A 66 2.89 -5.89 -5.18
N THR A 67 3.86 -6.32 -6.00
CA THR A 67 5.19 -5.73 -6.17
C THR A 67 5.21 -4.46 -7.03
N ALA A 68 4.12 -4.10 -7.71
CA ALA A 68 4.07 -2.92 -8.57
C ALA A 68 3.78 -1.65 -7.76
N HIS A 69 4.73 -0.71 -7.69
CA HIS A 69 4.58 0.51 -6.88
C HIS A 69 4.15 1.75 -7.67
N MET A 70 4.39 1.77 -8.98
CA MET A 70 4.18 2.92 -9.84
C MET A 70 3.35 2.53 -11.06
N ARG A 71 2.53 3.46 -11.54
CA ARG A 71 1.85 3.38 -12.83
C ARG A 71 2.31 4.51 -13.72
N GLN A 72 2.24 4.28 -15.02
CA GLN A 72 2.47 5.29 -16.03
C GLN A 72 1.14 5.69 -16.68
N THR A 73 0.90 6.99 -16.77
CA THR A 73 -0.20 7.57 -17.55
C THR A 73 0.41 8.17 -18.81
N LEU A 74 -0.08 7.73 -19.97
CA LEU A 74 0.36 8.26 -21.26
C LEU A 74 -0.49 9.47 -21.65
N SER A 75 0.11 10.40 -22.37
CA SER A 75 -0.57 11.56 -22.95
C SER A 75 -0.56 11.52 -24.47
N TRP A 76 -1.61 12.04 -25.09
CA TRP A 76 -1.77 12.17 -26.54
C TRP A 76 -1.12 13.47 -27.05
N GLY A 77 -0.72 14.36 -26.13
CA GLY A 77 0.01 15.59 -26.42
C GLY A 77 1.52 15.44 -26.28
N VAL A 78 2.25 16.54 -26.50
CA VAL A 78 3.71 16.56 -26.41
C VAL A 78 4.16 16.52 -24.95
N SER A 79 4.97 15.51 -24.60
CA SER A 79 5.76 15.44 -23.36
C SER A 79 4.97 15.54 -22.03
N GLN A 80 3.82 14.87 -21.94
CA GLN A 80 3.01 14.81 -20.71
C GLN A 80 2.81 13.39 -20.18
N ASN A 81 3.78 12.49 -20.39
CA ASN A 81 3.75 11.19 -19.73
C ASN A 81 4.08 11.37 -18.25
N LEU A 82 3.21 10.86 -17.38
CA LEU A 82 3.29 11.05 -15.94
C LEU A 82 3.41 9.71 -15.23
N MET A 83 4.11 9.71 -14.10
CA MET A 83 4.28 8.53 -13.26
C MET A 83 3.68 8.79 -11.88
N TYR A 84 2.79 7.89 -11.45
CA TYR A 84 2.06 8.03 -10.20
C TYR A 84 2.25 6.78 -9.32
N PRO A 85 2.31 6.94 -7.99
CA PRO A 85 2.27 5.81 -7.08
C PRO A 85 0.92 5.08 -7.15
N ILE A 86 0.95 3.75 -6.92
CA ILE A 86 -0.23 2.90 -6.77
C ILE A 86 -0.49 2.69 -5.27
N HIS A 87 -1.40 3.48 -4.72
CA HIS A 87 -1.66 3.48 -3.27
C HIS A 87 -2.43 2.24 -2.81
N HIS A 88 -3.57 1.97 -3.43
CA HIS A 88 -4.49 0.94 -2.97
C HIS A 88 -3.93 -0.48 -3.17
N GLN A 89 -4.12 -1.31 -2.16
CA GLN A 89 -3.83 -2.74 -2.19
C GLN A 89 -5.01 -3.49 -1.56
N PHE A 90 -5.57 -4.46 -2.28
CA PHE A 90 -6.71 -5.23 -1.81
C PHE A 90 -6.30 -6.62 -1.32
N GLY A 91 -6.91 -7.05 -0.23
CA GLY A 91 -6.76 -8.41 0.29
C GLY A 91 -7.53 -9.45 -0.53
N ARG A 92 -7.27 -10.74 -0.27
CA ARG A 92 -7.89 -11.87 -0.97
C ARG A 92 -9.42 -11.93 -0.82
N SER A 93 -9.97 -11.34 0.24
CA SER A 93 -11.41 -11.27 0.51
C SER A 93 -12.12 -10.11 -0.18
N ALA A 94 -11.40 -9.24 -0.90
CA ALA A 94 -12.02 -8.17 -1.67
C ALA A 94 -12.76 -8.74 -2.89
N SER A 95 -14.08 -8.84 -2.81
CA SER A 95 -14.94 -9.44 -3.84
C SER A 95 -15.23 -8.51 -5.01
N SER A 96 -15.24 -7.19 -4.77
CA SER A 96 -15.24 -6.16 -5.80
C SER A 96 -14.76 -4.86 -5.18
N PRO A 97 -13.88 -4.09 -5.84
CA PRO A 97 -13.66 -2.72 -5.45
C PRO A 97 -14.97 -1.97 -5.68
N GLY A 98 -15.66 -1.62 -4.59
CA GLY A 98 -16.90 -0.86 -4.66
C GLY A 98 -16.65 0.46 -5.39
N ALA A 99 -17.57 0.83 -6.28
CA ALA A 99 -17.57 2.13 -6.95
C ALA A 99 -18.68 3.02 -6.36
N ALA A 100 -18.54 4.34 -6.54
CA ALA A 100 -19.59 5.29 -6.16
C ALA A 100 -20.88 5.07 -6.98
N GLN A 101 -21.94 5.79 -6.62
CA GLN A 101 -23.25 5.69 -7.27
C GLN A 101 -23.16 5.90 -8.79
N ARG A 102 -23.99 5.19 -9.58
CA ARG A 102 -24.09 5.41 -11.03
C ARG A 102 -24.38 6.89 -11.31
N GLY A 103 -23.69 7.46 -12.29
CA GLY A 103 -23.81 8.87 -12.65
C GLY A 103 -22.89 9.82 -11.88
N SER A 104 -22.14 9.34 -10.88
CA SER A 104 -21.12 10.13 -10.18
C SER A 104 -19.82 10.32 -10.99
N PHE A 105 -19.69 9.65 -12.13
CA PHE A 105 -18.47 9.59 -12.93
C PHE A 105 -18.66 10.16 -14.32
N ARG A 106 -17.57 10.69 -14.89
CA ARG A 106 -17.54 11.28 -16.23
C ARG A 106 -17.28 10.20 -17.29
N PRO A 107 -17.91 10.29 -18.48
CA PRO A 107 -17.52 9.48 -19.63
C PRO A 107 -16.11 9.84 -20.08
N THR A 108 -15.44 8.92 -20.78
CA THR A 108 -14.27 9.29 -21.58
C THR A 108 -14.65 10.40 -22.57
N PRO A 109 -13.92 11.53 -22.61
CA PRO A 109 -14.18 12.60 -23.57
C PRO A 109 -13.99 12.12 -25.01
N ASN A 110 -14.65 12.80 -25.96
CA ASN A 110 -14.49 12.52 -27.39
C ASN A 110 -13.03 12.66 -27.87
N TRP A 111 -12.28 13.59 -27.26
CA TRP A 111 -10.84 13.79 -27.49
C TRP A 111 -10.11 13.68 -26.15
N PRO A 112 -9.70 12.45 -25.75
CA PRO A 112 -8.95 12.27 -24.51
C PRO A 112 -7.54 12.82 -24.65
N SER A 113 -7.05 13.48 -23.59
CA SER A 113 -5.67 13.93 -23.45
C SER A 113 -4.78 12.89 -22.77
N HIS A 114 -5.33 12.02 -21.92
CA HIS A 114 -4.57 11.07 -21.09
C HIS A 114 -5.25 9.70 -20.93
N THR A 115 -4.47 8.65 -20.63
CA THR A 115 -4.98 7.27 -20.43
C THR A 115 -5.90 7.13 -19.20
N ASP A 116 -5.82 8.04 -18.24
CA ASP A 116 -6.62 8.01 -17.00
C ASP A 116 -8.09 8.41 -17.23
N GLN A 117 -8.40 9.00 -18.39
CA GLN A 117 -9.75 9.38 -18.81
C GLN A 117 -10.59 8.19 -19.32
N PHE A 118 -9.98 7.01 -19.47
CA PHE A 118 -10.68 5.77 -19.83
C PHE A 118 -11.33 5.06 -18.63
N GLY A 119 -11.18 5.59 -17.42
CA GLY A 119 -11.82 5.05 -16.21
C GLY A 119 -11.28 3.70 -15.74
N VAL A 120 -10.08 3.33 -16.18
CA VAL A 120 -9.35 2.14 -15.71
C VAL A 120 -8.26 2.57 -14.74
N TYR A 121 -8.30 2.04 -13.52
CA TYR A 121 -7.42 2.45 -12.43
C TYR A 121 -6.65 1.26 -11.84
N TYR A 122 -5.35 1.44 -11.66
CA TYR A 122 -4.45 0.42 -11.16
C TYR A 122 -4.66 0.18 -9.68
N VAL A 123 -4.82 -1.08 -9.28
CA VAL A 123 -4.85 -1.48 -7.88
C VAL A 123 -4.03 -2.74 -7.65
N ARG A 124 -3.27 -2.78 -6.56
CA ARG A 124 -2.43 -3.93 -6.22
C ARG A 124 -3.28 -5.08 -5.69
N GLY A 125 -2.98 -6.28 -6.19
CA GLY A 125 -3.55 -7.53 -5.68
C GLY A 125 -3.02 -7.91 -4.29
N PRO A 126 -3.60 -8.96 -3.69
CA PRO A 126 -3.10 -9.54 -2.45
C PRO A 126 -1.73 -10.21 -2.66
N TRP A 127 -0.97 -10.32 -1.57
CA TRP A 127 0.20 -11.18 -1.48
C TRP A 127 -0.20 -12.65 -1.36
#